data_AF-A0A949AQJ8-F1
#
_entry.id   AF-A0A949AQJ8-F1
#
_cell.length_a   1.000
_cell.length_b   1.000
_cell.length_c   1.000
_cell.angle_alpha   90.00
_cell.angle_beta   90.00
_cell.angle_gamma   90.00
#
_symmetry.space_group_name_H-M   'P 1'
#
loop_
_entity.id
_entity.type
_entity.pdbx_description
1 polymer ?
#
loop_
_entity_poly.entity_id
_entity_poly.type
_entity_poly.pdbx_seq_one_letter_code
_entity_poly.pdbx_strand_id
1 'polypeptide(L)'
;MWLDEFFAEFGPAHRCHRHHIEGIEEIRQKLGDEAALAAKIHILVDCWGLPNKADYENRFVNQFGQEEDSTWEDAWKMIQEIRKERDVGRKNGPQPHAV
;
A
#
# COMPACT_ATOMS: atom_id res chain seq x y z
N MET A 1 -2.40 -10.74 -8.34
CA MET A 1 -2.37 -10.32 -6.91
C MET A 1 -3.74 -9.77 -6.55
N TRP A 2 -4.23 -9.89 -5.29
CA TRP A 2 -5.61 -9.50 -4.92
C TRP A 2 -5.94 -8.02 -5.22
N LEU A 3 -4.98 -7.11 -5.04
CA LEU A 3 -5.17 -5.69 -5.37
C LEU A 3 -5.48 -5.47 -6.86
N ASP A 4 -4.89 -6.27 -7.75
CA ASP A 4 -4.99 -6.08 -9.21
C ASP A 4 -6.09 -6.94 -9.86
N GLU A 5 -6.96 -7.59 -9.08
CA GLU A 5 -7.99 -8.51 -9.60
C GLU A 5 -8.85 -7.87 -10.71
N PHE A 6 -9.07 -6.56 -10.60
CA PHE A 6 -9.90 -5.77 -11.50
C PHE A 6 -9.15 -5.17 -12.70
N PHE A 7 -7.83 -5.39 -12.83
CA PHE A 7 -7.03 -4.80 -13.91
C PHE A 7 -7.53 -5.22 -15.31
N ALA A 8 -7.93 -6.49 -15.48
CA ALA A 8 -8.36 -7.01 -16.77
C ALA A 8 -9.64 -6.31 -17.29
N GLU A 9 -10.50 -5.83 -16.39
CA GLU A 9 -11.75 -5.17 -16.74
C GLU A 9 -11.59 -3.65 -16.85
N PHE A 10 -10.87 -3.03 -15.92
CA PHE A 10 -10.81 -1.56 -15.79
C PHE A 10 -9.47 -0.94 -16.22
N GLY A 11 -8.48 -1.75 -16.59
CA GLY A 11 -7.14 -1.27 -16.93
C GLY A 11 -6.55 -0.43 -15.78
N PRO A 12 -5.87 0.69 -16.04
CA PRO A 12 -5.28 1.51 -14.99
C PRO A 12 -6.26 2.05 -13.95
N ALA A 13 -7.52 2.28 -14.33
CA ALA A 13 -8.54 2.81 -13.43
C ALA A 13 -8.97 1.84 -12.33
N HIS A 14 -8.54 0.56 -12.39
CA HIS A 14 -8.87 -0.44 -11.38
C HIS A 14 -8.40 -0.07 -9.95
N ARG A 15 -7.41 0.83 -9.83
CA ARG A 15 -6.81 1.24 -8.56
C ARG A 15 -7.84 1.77 -7.58
N CYS A 16 -8.90 2.43 -8.05
CA CYS A 16 -9.97 2.92 -7.18
C CYS A 16 -10.73 1.82 -6.42
N HIS A 17 -10.64 0.56 -6.85
CA HIS A 17 -11.34 -0.54 -6.20
C HIS A 17 -10.66 -1.03 -4.93
N ARG A 18 -9.32 -1.06 -4.90
CA ARG A 18 -8.55 -1.69 -3.81
C ARG A 18 -7.19 -1.04 -3.50
N HIS A 19 -6.69 -0.14 -4.34
CA HIS A 19 -5.43 0.59 -4.09
C HIS A 19 -5.70 1.83 -3.23
N HIS A 20 -6.21 1.59 -2.03
CA HIS A 20 -6.46 2.61 -1.01
C HIS A 20 -6.32 2.02 0.40
N ILE A 21 -6.29 2.89 1.42
CA ILE A 21 -6.07 2.50 2.82
C ILE A 21 -7.09 1.46 3.30
N GLU A 22 -8.36 1.61 2.94
CA GLU A 22 -9.41 0.65 3.32
C GLU A 22 -9.17 -0.73 2.67
N GLY A 23 -8.63 -0.79 1.46
CA GLY A 23 -8.21 -2.03 0.80
C GLY A 23 -7.06 -2.73 1.53
N ILE A 24 -6.14 -1.96 2.15
CA ILE A 24 -5.09 -2.50 3.02
C ILE A 24 -5.69 -3.16 4.27
N GLU A 25 -6.71 -2.55 4.87
CA GLU A 25 -7.39 -3.13 6.03
C GLU A 25 -8.20 -4.37 5.65
N GLU A 26 -8.84 -4.39 4.49
CA GLU A 26 -9.53 -5.58 3.97
C GLU A 26 -8.58 -6.75 3.77
N ILE A 27 -7.42 -6.54 3.14
CA ILE A 27 -6.45 -7.63 2.96
C ILE A 27 -5.82 -8.04 4.31
N ARG A 28 -5.65 -7.12 5.26
CA ARG A 28 -5.21 -7.46 6.63
C ARG A 28 -6.18 -8.43 7.27
N GLN A 29 -7.47 -8.15 7.21
CA GLN A 29 -8.50 -9.02 7.80
C GLN A 29 -8.56 -10.39 7.12
N LYS A 30 -8.27 -10.46 5.82
CA LYS A 30 -8.33 -11.69 5.03
C LYS A 30 -7.08 -12.56 5.18
N LEU A 31 -5.90 -11.95 5.20
CA LEU A 31 -4.62 -12.63 4.97
C LEU A 31 -3.53 -12.26 5.99
N GLY A 32 -3.82 -11.37 6.94
CA GLY A 32 -2.91 -10.98 8.03
C GLY A 32 -2.00 -9.79 7.72
N ASP A 33 -1.19 -9.43 8.71
CA ASP A 33 -0.39 -8.21 8.72
C ASP A 33 0.70 -8.18 7.64
N GLU A 34 1.29 -9.33 7.31
CA GLU A 34 2.30 -9.41 6.24
C GLU A 34 1.70 -9.11 4.87
N ALA A 35 0.49 -9.60 4.59
CA ALA A 35 -0.23 -9.29 3.36
C ALA A 35 -0.65 -7.82 3.30
N ALA A 36 -1.07 -7.25 4.43
CA ALA A 36 -1.36 -5.81 4.54
C ALA A 36 -0.12 -4.95 4.28
N LEU A 37 1.03 -5.36 4.80
CA LEU A 37 2.30 -4.67 4.57
C LEU A 37 2.71 -4.74 3.10
N ALA A 38 2.59 -5.91 2.47
CA ALA A 38 2.85 -6.08 1.05
C ALA A 38 1.92 -5.21 0.19
N ALA A 39 0.64 -5.15 0.55
CA ALA A 39 -0.34 -4.29 -0.12
C ALA A 39 -0.01 -2.81 0.02
N LYS A 40 0.37 -2.35 1.22
CA LYS A 40 0.80 -0.96 1.46
C LYS A 40 1.98 -0.58 0.55
N ILE A 41 2.99 -1.45 0.46
CA ILE A 41 4.15 -1.22 -0.42
C ILE A 41 3.74 -1.20 -1.88
N HIS A 42 2.89 -2.12 -2.32
CA HIS A 42 2.40 -2.16 -3.69
C HIS A 42 1.66 -0.87 -4.06
N ILE A 43 0.76 -0.39 -3.18
CA ILE A 43 0.02 0.86 -3.41
C ILE A 43 0.96 2.05 -3.50
N LEU A 44 1.97 2.15 -2.64
CA LEU A 44 2.99 3.21 -2.72
C LEU A 44 3.76 3.18 -4.05
N VAL A 45 4.06 1.99 -4.57
CA VAL A 45 4.75 1.84 -5.87
C VAL A 45 3.87 2.33 -7.02
N ASP A 46 2.59 1.97 -6.99
CA ASP A 46 1.66 2.23 -8.08
C ASP A 46 1.06 3.64 -8.06
N CYS A 47 0.73 4.14 -6.88
CA CYS A 47 -0.04 5.38 -6.68
C CYS A 47 0.83 6.56 -6.24
N TRP A 48 2.10 6.31 -5.92
CA TRP A 48 3.02 7.31 -5.35
C TRP A 48 2.52 7.98 -4.06
N GLY A 49 1.61 7.30 -3.36
CA GLY A 49 0.94 7.79 -2.17
C GLY A 49 0.08 6.69 -1.55
N LEU A 50 -0.68 7.06 -0.51
CA LEU A 50 -1.66 6.18 0.13
C LEU A 50 -3.03 6.85 0.11
N PRO A 51 -3.72 6.83 -1.04
CA PRO A 51 -5.06 7.39 -1.11
C PRO A 51 -6.01 6.62 -0.19
N ASN A 52 -6.99 7.31 0.35
CA ASN A 52 -8.18 6.70 0.90
C ASN A 52 -9.25 6.54 -0.21
N LYS A 53 -10.29 5.76 0.05
CA LYS A 53 -11.36 5.54 -0.94
C LYS A 53 -12.05 6.85 -1.34
N ALA A 54 -12.26 7.75 -0.39
CA ALA A 54 -12.92 9.03 -0.63
C ALA A 54 -12.10 9.96 -1.55
N ASP A 55 -10.77 9.81 -1.62
CA ASP A 55 -9.93 10.61 -2.52
C ASP A 55 -10.28 10.34 -4.00
N TYR A 56 -10.58 9.08 -4.34
CA TYR A 56 -11.07 8.71 -5.67
C TYR A 56 -12.49 9.23 -5.92
N GLU A 57 -13.39 9.10 -4.93
CA GLU A 57 -14.79 9.53 -5.04
C GLU A 57 -14.90 11.05 -5.25
N ASN A 58 -14.07 11.82 -4.54
CA ASN A 58 -14.01 13.28 -4.62
C ASN A 58 -13.06 13.80 -5.70
N ARG A 59 -12.34 12.90 -6.40
CA ARG A 59 -11.35 13.23 -7.44
C ARG A 59 -10.20 14.12 -6.95
N PHE A 60 -9.78 13.93 -5.70
CA PHE A 60 -8.53 14.50 -5.20
C PHE A 60 -7.32 13.79 -5.79
N VAL A 61 -7.48 12.52 -6.16
CA VAL A 61 -6.50 11.77 -6.94
C VAL A 61 -7.05 11.39 -8.32
N ASN A 62 -6.14 11.23 -9.28
CA ASN A 62 -6.47 10.76 -10.62
C ASN A 62 -6.67 9.22 -10.66
N GLN A 63 -6.91 8.66 -11.86
CA GLN A 63 -7.11 7.21 -12.04
C GLN A 63 -5.91 6.33 -11.63
N PHE A 64 -4.72 6.93 -11.49
CA PHE A 64 -3.52 6.26 -11.00
C PHE A 64 -3.37 6.36 -9.47
N GLY A 65 -4.27 7.04 -8.77
CA GLY A 65 -4.19 7.24 -7.32
C GLY A 65 -3.23 8.37 -6.91
N GLN A 66 -2.85 9.23 -7.86
CA GLN A 66 -1.91 10.33 -7.67
C GLN A 66 -2.63 11.68 -7.56
N GLU A 67 -2.19 12.50 -6.61
CA GLU A 67 -2.47 13.94 -6.56
C GLU A 67 -1.68 14.68 -7.66
N GLU A 68 -1.98 15.95 -7.91
CA GLU A 68 -1.31 16.75 -8.94
C GLU A 68 0.21 16.88 -8.70
N ASP A 69 0.63 16.93 -7.44
CA ASP A 69 2.01 17.11 -7.00
C ASP A 69 2.66 15.83 -6.46
N SER A 70 2.03 14.66 -6.64
CA SER A 70 2.59 13.38 -6.22
C SER A 70 3.93 13.10 -6.92
N THR A 71 4.96 12.76 -6.14
CA THR A 71 6.28 12.41 -6.65
C THR A 71 6.69 11.00 -6.26
N TRP A 72 7.48 10.36 -7.12
CA TRP A 72 8.10 9.07 -6.78
C TRP A 72 9.03 9.19 -5.57
N GLU A 73 9.71 10.32 -5.41
CA GLU A 73 10.62 10.59 -4.30
C GLU A 73 9.91 10.51 -2.95
N ASP A 74 8.70 11.05 -2.84
CA ASP A 74 7.93 11.03 -1.60
C ASP A 74 7.40 9.63 -1.29
N ALA A 75 6.90 8.91 -2.31
CA ALA A 75 6.53 7.51 -2.18
C ALA A 75 7.71 6.64 -1.72
N TRP A 76 8.90 6.89 -2.28
CA TRP A 76 10.11 6.18 -1.92
C TRP A 76 10.54 6.43 -0.47
N LYS A 77 10.44 7.67 0.02
CA LYS A 77 10.68 7.98 1.44
C LYS A 77 9.75 7.16 2.34
N MET A 78 8.47 7.06 2.01
CA MET A 78 7.52 6.23 2.77
C MET A 78 7.91 4.75 2.78
N ILE A 79 8.35 4.20 1.63
CA ILE A 79 8.86 2.82 1.55
C ILE A 79 10.11 2.63 2.41
N GLN A 80 11.01 3.62 2.44
CA GLN A 80 12.20 3.57 3.29
C GLN A 80 11.85 3.57 4.78
N GLU A 81 10.89 4.38 5.21
CA GLU A 81 10.41 4.36 6.60
C GLU A 81 9.81 3.00 6.98
N ILE A 82 8.99 2.40 6.11
CA ILE A 82 8.46 1.04 6.32
C ILE A 82 9.59 0.02 6.51
N ARG A 83 10.66 0.10 5.70
CA ARG A 83 11.82 -0.80 5.84
C ARG A 83 12.53 -0.61 7.17
N LYS A 84 12.73 0.64 7.60
CA LYS A 84 13.34 0.95 8.90
C LYS A 84 12.52 0.39 10.05
N GLU A 85 11.20 0.58 10.03
CA GLU A 85 10.28 0.06 11.05
C GLU A 85 10.34 -1.47 11.13
N ARG A 86 10.35 -2.15 9.97
CA ARG A 86 10.49 -3.62 9.91
C ARG A 86 11.82 -4.09 10.49
N ASP A 87 12.92 -3.40 10.17
CA ASP A 87 14.25 -3.76 10.65
C ASP A 87 14.40 -3.50 12.16
N VAL A 88 13.76 -2.45 12.70
CA VAL A 88 13.67 -2.21 14.15
C VAL A 88 12.84 -3.30 14.82
N GLY A 89 11.68 -3.64 14.27
CA GLY A 89 10.82 -4.73 14.78
C GLY A 89 11.56 -6.08 14.79
N ARG A 90 12.35 -6.36 13.76
CA ARG A 90 13.19 -7.57 13.69
C ARG A 90 14.29 -7.59 14.75
N LYS A 91 14.92 -6.45 15.05
CA LYS A 91 15.94 -6.34 16.11
C LYS A 91 15.37 -6.49 17.51
N ASN A 92 14.13 -6.06 17.71
CA ASN A 92 13.44 -6.08 19.01
C ASN A 92 12.56 -7.34 19.24
N GLY A 93 12.46 -8.23 18.26
CA GLY A 93 11.74 -9.50 18.40
C GLY A 93 12.42 -10.48 19.36
N PRO A 94 11.68 -11.43 19.96
CA PRO A 94 12.27 -12.43 20.82
C PRO A 94 13.36 -13.21 20.08
N GLN A 95 14.59 -13.13 20.59
CA GLN A 95 15.71 -13.95 20.12
C GLN A 95 15.33 -15.42 20.36
N PRO A 96 15.37 -16.31 19.35
CA PRO A 96 15.21 -17.72 19.62
C PRO A 96 16.30 -18.13 20.60
N HIS A 97 15.89 -18.63 21.77
CA HIS A 97 16.83 -19.17 22.75
C HIS A 97 17.66 -20.25 22.06
N ALA A 98 18.97 -20.03 21.99
CA ALA A 98 19.90 -21.01 21.49
C ALA A 98 19.74 -22.30 22.31
N VAL A 99 19.36 -23.37 21.62
CA VAL A 99 19.38 -24.76 22.12
C VAL A 99 20.80 -25.27 22.21
#